data_AF-S5VPX3-F1
#
_entry.id   AF-S5VPX3-F1
#
_cell.length_a   1.000
_cell.length_b   1.000
_cell.length_c   1.000
_cell.angle_alpha   90.00
_cell.angle_beta   90.00
_cell.angle_gamma   90.00
#
_symmetry.space_group_name_H-M   'P 1'
#
loop_
_entity.id
_entity.type
_entity.pdbx_description
1 polymer ?
#
loop_
_entity_poly.entity_id
_entity_poly.type
_entity_poly.pdbx_seq_one_letter_code
_entity_poly.pdbx_strand_id
1 'polypeptide(L)'
;MRVQGRAREEVRAFLSEDGFREHRLYVLEIAGSHPHIKIGYSSDPWGRLTQHIGEMNRWYHTLIRAHVSEPLSDKHSGRQAEDRAHSFMRRLYPVAAPSSRETFMGTDFNAGTACVDVAVSLTKYPACA
;
A
#
# COMPACT_ATOMS: atom_id res chain seq x y z
N MET A 1 11.88 -11.42 12.74
CA MET A 1 12.71 -10.22 12.47
C MET A 1 13.32 -10.15 11.07
N ARG A 2 13.91 -11.22 10.50
CA ARG A 2 14.56 -11.16 9.17
C ARG A 2 13.62 -10.72 8.02
N VAL A 3 12.35 -11.16 8.04
CA VAL A 3 11.37 -10.85 6.98
C VAL A 3 10.96 -9.36 6.99
N GLN A 4 10.58 -8.81 8.14
CA GLN A 4 10.24 -7.37 8.26
C GLN A 4 11.44 -6.47 7.91
N GLY A 5 12.65 -6.88 8.30
CA GLY A 5 13.88 -6.16 7.94
C GLY A 5 14.09 -6.12 6.42
N ARG A 6 13.85 -7.23 5.73
CA ARG A 6 13.91 -7.30 4.27
C ARG A 6 12.88 -6.39 3.60
N ALA A 7 11.60 -6.50 3.98
CA ALA A 7 10.54 -5.67 3.41
C ALA A 7 10.81 -4.17 3.61
N ARG A 8 11.37 -3.81 4.77
CA ARG A 8 11.80 -2.44 5.06
C ARG A 8 12.95 -1.99 4.16
N GLU A 9 13.98 -2.81 3.97
CA GLU A 9 15.13 -2.44 3.14
C GLU A 9 14.77 -2.35 1.66
N GLU A 10 13.89 -3.22 1.16
CA GLU A 10 13.36 -3.13 -0.22
C GLU A 10 12.68 -1.78 -0.48
N VAL A 11 11.83 -1.31 0.45
CA VAL A 11 11.21 0.02 0.35
C VAL A 11 12.24 1.14 0.50
N ARG A 12 13.23 0.98 1.37
CA ARG A 12 14.30 1.98 1.54
C ARG A 12 15.09 2.18 0.25
N ALA A 13 15.48 1.08 -0.39
CA ALA A 13 16.25 1.10 -1.64
C ALA A 13 15.45 1.81 -2.74
N PHE A 14 14.20 1.42 -2.94
CA PHE A 14 13.30 2.07 -3.89
C PHE A 14 13.14 3.58 -3.62
N LEU A 15 12.83 3.96 -2.37
CA LEU A 15 12.66 5.38 -2.02
C LEU A 15 13.97 6.19 -2.06
N SER A 16 15.13 5.53 -2.00
CA SER A 16 16.42 6.21 -2.15
C SER A 16 16.71 6.65 -3.58
N GLU A 17 16.11 5.97 -4.56
CA GLU A 17 16.20 6.31 -5.98
C GLU A 17 15.09 7.30 -6.37
N ASP A 18 13.88 7.10 -5.85
CA ASP A 18 12.68 7.80 -6.30
C ASP A 18 12.17 8.92 -5.35
N GLY A 19 12.77 9.07 -4.17
CA GLY A 19 12.44 10.13 -3.21
C GLY A 19 11.55 9.70 -2.05
N PHE A 20 12.01 10.00 -0.83
CA PHE A 20 11.37 9.61 0.44
C PHE A 20 10.10 10.40 0.81
N ARG A 21 9.84 11.54 0.18
CA ARG A 21 8.77 12.49 0.58
C ARG A 21 7.91 12.91 -0.61
N GLU A 22 7.29 11.91 -1.22
CA GLU A 22 6.40 12.08 -2.37
C GLU A 22 5.02 11.50 -2.07
N HIS A 23 4.00 11.96 -2.79
CA HIS A 23 2.63 11.47 -2.68
C HIS A 23 2.51 10.07 -3.30
N ARG A 24 2.52 9.02 -2.47
CA ARG A 24 2.53 7.63 -2.94
C ARG A 24 1.44 6.80 -2.31
N LEU A 25 0.98 5.80 -3.05
CA LEU A 25 0.22 4.70 -2.49
C LEU A 25 1.19 3.63 -2.01
N TYR A 26 0.76 2.82 -1.06
CA TYR A 26 1.50 1.67 -0.57
C TYR A 26 0.59 0.46 -0.37
N VAL A 27 1.17 -0.74 -0.50
CA VAL A 27 0.53 -2.02 -0.19
C VAL A 27 1.39 -2.72 0.84
N LEU A 28 0.79 -3.20 1.93
CA LEU A 28 1.46 -3.98 2.96
C LEU A 28 0.82 -5.36 3.03
N GLU A 29 1.61 -6.43 2.96
CA GLU A 29 1.17 -7.79 3.29
C GLU A 29 1.50 -8.09 4.74
N ILE A 30 0.48 -8.46 5.52
CA ILE A 30 0.57 -8.55 6.97
C ILE A 30 0.13 -9.93 7.42
N ALA A 31 1.03 -10.65 8.08
CA ALA A 31 0.73 -11.89 8.77
C ALA A 31 0.26 -11.64 10.22
N GLY A 32 -0.67 -12.47 10.68
CA GLY A 32 -1.21 -12.46 12.04
C GLY A 32 -2.38 -13.43 12.17
N SER A 33 -3.20 -13.27 13.20
CA SER A 33 -4.40 -14.10 13.40
C SER A 33 -5.37 -14.06 12.22
N HIS A 34 -5.39 -12.94 11.49
CA HIS A 34 -6.12 -12.77 10.25
C HIS A 34 -5.17 -12.17 9.20
N PRO A 35 -4.53 -12.99 8.35
CA PRO A 35 -3.68 -12.49 7.27
C PRO A 35 -4.47 -11.59 6.33
N HIS A 36 -3.89 -10.44 5.99
CA HIS A 36 -4.55 -9.44 5.16
C HIS A 36 -3.52 -8.57 4.44
N ILE A 37 -3.99 -7.85 3.43
CA ILE A 37 -3.24 -6.74 2.86
C ILE A 37 -3.84 -5.42 3.32
N LYS A 38 -3.01 -4.38 3.37
CA LYS A 38 -3.42 -3.00 3.64
C LYS A 38 -3.00 -2.11 2.49
N ILE A 39 -3.93 -1.33 1.96
CA ILE A 39 -3.66 -0.32 0.92
C ILE A 39 -3.92 1.06 1.50
N GLY A 40 -2.94 1.96 1.38
CA GLY A 40 -3.14 3.33 1.82
C GLY A 40 -2.26 4.34 1.09
N TYR A 41 -2.49 5.61 1.37
CA TYR A 41 -1.73 6.74 0.85
C TYR A 41 -0.85 7.40 1.93
N SER A 42 0.31 7.93 1.53
CA SER A 42 1.15 8.81 2.36
C SER A 42 1.98 9.78 1.51
N SER A 43 2.24 10.98 2.01
CA SER A 43 3.28 11.89 1.50
C SER A 43 4.66 11.65 2.13
N ASP A 44 4.72 10.81 3.16
CA ASP A 44 5.93 10.29 3.79
C ASP A 44 5.79 8.77 3.92
N PRO A 45 5.97 8.02 2.81
CA PRO A 45 5.82 6.57 2.80
C PRO A 45 6.79 5.86 3.76
N TRP A 46 8.00 6.40 3.94
CA TRP A 46 9.00 5.80 4.83
C TRP A 46 8.65 5.94 6.31
N GLY A 47 8.28 7.14 6.74
CA GLY A 47 7.78 7.39 8.09
C GLY A 47 6.55 6.55 8.37
N ARG A 48 5.62 6.47 7.41
CA ARG A 48 4.40 5.66 7.54
C ARG A 48 4.69 4.16 7.64
N LEU A 49 5.60 3.62 6.84
CA LEU A 49 6.02 2.22 6.93
C LEU A 49 6.65 1.91 8.30
N THR A 50 7.52 2.80 8.78
CA THR A 50 8.17 2.63 10.09
C THR A 50 7.14 2.63 11.22
N GLN A 51 6.13 3.51 11.15
CA GLN A 51 5.01 3.51 12.08
C GLN A 51 4.23 2.19 12.03
N HIS A 52 3.87 1.71 10.83
CA HIS A 52 3.17 0.44 10.63
C HIS A 52 3.93 -0.74 11.22
N ILE A 53 5.25 -0.81 11.03
CA ILE A 53 6.10 -1.84 11.62
C ILE A 53 6.03 -1.78 13.17
N GLY A 54 6.08 -0.58 13.75
CA GLY A 54 5.93 -0.39 15.19
C GLY A 54 4.57 -0.87 15.72
N GLU A 55 3.49 -0.52 15.02
CA GLU A 55 2.13 -0.96 15.33
C GLU A 55 2.00 -2.49 15.23
N MET A 56 2.53 -3.10 14.16
CA MET A 56 2.50 -4.55 13.96
C MET A 56 3.24 -5.29 15.07
N ASN A 57 4.42 -4.83 15.44
CA ASN A 57 5.19 -5.43 16.54
C ASN A 57 4.42 -5.38 17.87
N ARG A 58 3.69 -4.30 18.14
CA ARG A 58 2.85 -4.16 19.35
C ARG A 58 1.72 -5.19 19.40
N TRP A 59 1.17 -5.55 18.25
CA TRP A 59 0.03 -6.46 18.11
C TRP A 59 0.42 -7.88 17.68
N TYR A 60 1.72 -8.22 17.72
CA TYR A 60 2.26 -9.52 17.28
C TYR A 60 1.93 -9.87 15.81
N HIS A 61 1.78 -8.86 14.96
CA HIS A 61 1.71 -8.99 13.51
C HIS A 61 3.11 -8.92 12.89
N THR A 62 3.26 -9.47 11.68
CA THR A 62 4.52 -9.43 10.93
C THR A 62 4.28 -8.84 9.54
N LEU A 63 4.97 -7.75 9.20
CA LEU A 63 5.07 -7.29 7.81
C LEU A 63 5.86 -8.31 6.98
N ILE A 64 5.20 -8.88 5.97
CA ILE A 64 5.80 -9.87 5.06
C ILE A 64 6.44 -9.18 3.86
N ARG A 65 5.68 -8.29 3.21
CA ARG A 65 6.09 -7.54 2.00
C ARG A 65 5.50 -6.14 2.03
N ALA A 66 6.18 -5.21 1.37
CA ALA A 66 5.69 -3.86 1.18
C ALA A 66 5.96 -3.42 -0.26
N HIS A 67 4.98 -2.75 -0.87
CA HIS A 67 5.08 -2.08 -2.16
C HIS A 67 4.82 -0.60 -1.96
N VAL A 68 5.53 0.25 -2.69
CA VAL A 68 5.25 1.68 -2.77
C VAL A 68 5.17 2.04 -4.25
N SER A 69 4.10 2.73 -4.63
CA SER A 69 3.89 3.14 -6.01
C SER A 69 4.86 4.22 -6.45
N GLU A 70 4.87 4.50 -7.75
CA GLU A 70 5.41 5.75 -8.30
C GLU A 70 4.77 7.00 -7.65
N PRO A 71 5.46 8.17 -7.68
CA PRO A 71 4.96 9.39 -7.05
C PRO A 71 3.84 10.04 -7.85
N LEU A 72 2.84 10.59 -7.16
CA LEU A 72 1.79 11.45 -7.68
C LEU A 72 2.14 12.92 -7.43
N SER A 73 1.55 13.82 -8.21
CA SER A 73 1.85 15.26 -8.16
C SER A 73 1.46 15.93 -6.84
N ASP A 74 0.37 15.47 -6.23
CA ASP A 74 -0.25 16.17 -5.11
C ASP A 74 -1.13 15.24 -4.25
N LYS A 75 -1.54 15.75 -3.09
CA LYS A 75 -2.40 15.05 -2.13
C LYS A 75 -3.77 14.69 -2.69
N HIS A 76 -4.37 15.54 -3.52
CA HIS A 76 -5.71 15.28 -4.08
C HIS A 76 -5.64 14.08 -5.05
N SER A 77 -4.66 14.08 -5.95
CA SER A 77 -4.34 12.97 -6.84
C SER A 77 -4.05 11.68 -6.04
N GLY A 78 -3.28 11.79 -4.95
CA GLY A 78 -3.03 10.71 -4.00
C GLY A 78 -4.30 10.07 -3.43
N ARG A 79 -5.23 10.89 -2.94
CA ARG A 79 -6.52 10.40 -2.40
C ARG A 79 -7.42 9.81 -3.47
N GLN A 80 -7.47 10.42 -4.65
CA GLN A 80 -8.27 9.90 -5.76
C GLN A 80 -7.76 8.52 -6.21
N ALA A 81 -6.44 8.34 -6.33
CA ALA A 81 -5.84 7.06 -6.66
C ALA A 81 -6.13 6.01 -5.58
N GLU A 82 -6.05 6.37 -4.29
CA GLU A 82 -6.38 5.47 -3.18
C GLU A 82 -7.84 4.98 -3.25
N ASP A 83 -8.80 5.89 -3.46
CA ASP A 83 -10.21 5.54 -3.61
C ASP A 83 -10.45 4.62 -4.82
N ARG A 84 -9.77 4.88 -5.95
CA ARG A 84 -9.83 4.03 -7.14
C ARG A 84 -9.25 2.64 -6.86
N ALA A 85 -8.09 2.54 -6.24
CA ALA A 85 -7.47 1.26 -5.89
C ALA A 85 -8.39 0.43 -4.97
N HIS A 86 -8.98 1.06 -3.96
CA HIS A 86 -9.96 0.42 -3.08
C HIS A 86 -11.21 -0.03 -3.83
N SER A 87 -11.69 0.75 -4.80
CA SER A 87 -12.82 0.38 -5.66
C SER A 87 -12.50 -0.83 -6.53
N PHE A 88 -11.33 -0.88 -7.15
CA PHE A 88 -10.87 -2.04 -7.92
C PHE A 88 -10.78 -3.29 -7.05
N MET A 89 -10.18 -3.18 -5.86
CA MET A 89 -10.09 -4.29 -4.92
C MET A 89 -11.46 -4.87 -4.57
N ARG A 90 -12.43 -4.01 -4.22
CA ARG A 90 -13.79 -4.43 -3.87
C ARG A 90 -14.58 -5.01 -5.03
N ARG A 91 -14.32 -4.54 -6.26
CA ARG A 91 -15.05 -4.97 -7.46
C ARG A 91 -14.51 -6.28 -8.04
N LEU A 92 -13.18 -6.45 -8.04
CA LEU A 92 -12.51 -7.53 -8.74
C LEU A 92 -12.24 -8.75 -7.86
N TYR A 93 -12.20 -8.56 -6.52
CA TYR A 93 -11.83 -9.63 -5.60
C TYR A 93 -12.90 -9.84 -4.52
N PRO A 94 -13.18 -11.10 -4.15
CA PRO A 94 -14.07 -11.42 -3.05
C PRO A 94 -13.38 -11.11 -1.72
N VAL A 95 -13.39 -9.84 -1.34
CA VAL A 95 -12.80 -9.37 -0.07
C VAL A 95 -13.80 -9.54 1.06
N ALA A 96 -13.40 -10.21 2.14
CA ALA A 96 -14.24 -10.32 3.33
C ALA A 96 -14.43 -8.94 3.97
N ALA A 97 -15.64 -8.70 4.52
CA ALA A 97 -16.05 -7.41 5.07
C ALA A 97 -14.97 -6.85 6.02
N PRO A 98 -14.45 -5.63 5.77
CA PRO A 98 -13.21 -5.25 6.40
C PRO A 98 -13.45 -4.64 7.78
N SER A 99 -12.52 -4.88 8.71
CA SER A 99 -12.48 -4.17 10.00
C SER A 99 -12.08 -2.69 9.85
N SER A 100 -11.57 -2.30 8.68
CA SER A 100 -11.18 -0.93 8.30
C SER A 100 -11.24 -0.75 6.78
N ARG A 101 -11.58 0.44 6.28
CA ARG A 101 -11.69 0.72 4.81
C ARG A 101 -10.41 0.43 4.02
N GLU A 102 -9.25 0.37 4.68
CA GLU A 102 -7.92 0.15 4.09
C GLU A 102 -7.49 -1.33 4.10
N THR A 103 -8.23 -2.20 4.80
CA THR A 103 -7.85 -3.61 5.03
C THR A 103 -8.61 -4.54 4.10
N PHE A 104 -7.91 -5.49 3.48
CA PHE A 104 -8.52 -6.46 2.57
C PHE A 104 -8.09 -7.88 2.96
N MET A 105 -9.06 -8.68 3.38
CA MET A 105 -8.88 -10.09 3.76
C MET A 105 -9.26 -11.02 2.60
N GLY A 106 -8.59 -12.17 2.49
CA GLY A 106 -8.88 -13.18 1.46
C GLY A 106 -8.32 -12.85 0.06
N THR A 107 -7.40 -11.89 -0.02
CA THR A 107 -6.73 -11.44 -1.25
C THR A 107 -5.22 -11.42 -1.03
N ASP A 108 -4.45 -11.46 -2.12
CA ASP A 108 -3.00 -11.50 -2.09
C ASP A 108 -2.34 -10.14 -2.41
N PHE A 109 -1.05 -10.05 -2.07
CA PHE A 109 -0.25 -8.85 -2.26
C PHE A 109 -0.15 -8.38 -3.72
N ASN A 110 -0.15 -9.31 -4.70
CA ASN A 110 0.00 -8.97 -6.10
C ASN A 110 -1.29 -8.34 -6.64
N ALA A 111 -2.45 -8.81 -6.21
CA ALA A 111 -3.75 -8.19 -6.50
C ALA A 111 -3.80 -6.74 -6.01
N GLY A 112 -3.37 -6.51 -4.76
CA GLY A 112 -3.27 -5.15 -4.19
C GLY A 112 -2.32 -4.25 -4.97
N THR A 113 -1.14 -4.78 -5.32
CA THR A 113 -0.12 -4.07 -6.09
C THR A 113 -0.65 -3.66 -7.46
N ALA A 114 -1.26 -4.60 -8.20
CA ALA A 114 -1.85 -4.31 -9.51
C ALA A 114 -2.95 -3.23 -9.43
N CYS A 115 -3.83 -3.29 -8.42
CA CYS A 115 -4.87 -2.28 -8.23
C CYS A 115 -4.28 -0.89 -7.94
N VAL A 116 -3.22 -0.83 -7.13
CA VAL A 116 -2.51 0.42 -6.81
C VAL A 116 -1.85 0.99 -8.07
N ASP A 117 -1.08 0.19 -8.79
CA ASP A 117 -0.33 0.67 -9.95
C ASP A 117 -1.25 1.12 -11.08
N VAL A 118 -2.34 0.38 -11.33
CA VAL A 118 -3.38 0.80 -12.29
C VAL A 118 -4.06 2.08 -11.84
N ALA A 119 -4.40 2.21 -10.56
CA ALA A 119 -5.03 3.43 -10.05
C ALA A 119 -4.12 4.66 -10.18
N VAL A 120 -2.82 4.52 -9.86
CA VAL A 120 -1.82 5.57 -10.04
C VAL A 120 -1.66 5.94 -11.50
N SER A 121 -1.55 4.96 -12.39
CA SER A 121 -1.43 5.19 -13.84
C SER A 121 -2.63 5.97 -14.39
N LEU A 122 -3.86 5.56 -14.05
CA LEU A 122 -5.09 6.23 -14.49
C LEU A 122 -5.28 7.63 -13.88
N THR A 123 -4.59 7.94 -12.79
CA THR A 123 -4.60 9.28 -12.18
C THR A 123 -3.53 10.18 -12.80
N LYS A 124 -2.35 9.64 -13.12
CA LYS A 124 -1.28 10.38 -13.80
C LYS A 124 -1.61 10.70 -15.25
N TYR A 125 -2.17 9.72 -15.94
CA TYR A 125 -2.46 9.77 -17.36
C TYR A 125 -3.95 9.53 -17.55
N PRO A 126 -4.81 10.51 -17.17
CA PRO A 126 -6.22 10.39 -17.52
C PRO A 126 -6.29 10.27 -19.04
N ALA A 127 -6.96 9.23 -19.53
CA ALA A 127 -7.24 9.12 -20.96
C ALA A 127 -7.85 10.45 -21.40
N CYS A 128 -7.27 11.10 -22.41
CA CYS A 128 -7.81 12.34 -22.96
C CYS A 128 -9.30 12.12 -23.24
N ALA A 129 -10.14 12.84 -22.49
CA ALA A 129 -11.58 12.86 -22.69
C ALA A 129 -11.94 13.72 -23.90
#